data_AF-A0A8T4Q5V9-F1
#
_entry.id   AF-A0A8T4Q5V9-F1
#
_cell.length_a   1.000
_cell.length_b   1.000
_cell.length_c   1.000
_cell.angle_alpha   90.00
_cell.angle_beta   90.00
_cell.angle_gamma   90.00
#
_symmetry.space_group_name_H-M   'P 1'
#
loop_
_entity.id
_entity.type
_entity.pdbx_description
1 polymer ?
#
loop_
_entity_poly.entity_id
_entity_poly.type
_entity_poly.pdbx_seq_one_letter_code
_entity_poly.pdbx_strand_id
1 'polypeptide(L)'
;MMKRAMYGAGIIGKDGNDIGISLGWSPCSEHEWGIDGLRHDFGIGDSTGYGYSSRKITRLPSNLQFGKRGSGVYAIYGQSINPDEILARAYNMTEQNLRQMLIGRALEGKLEITDSSGLATAWDRSSFGIHGRAEQFGDVLNAFEEAFLNYDVVISGPEGQLINRLGLLIYSRIPEDVRKKAEEMHKKALEKSKKASSDE
;
A
#
# COMPACT_ATOMS: atom_id res chain seq x y z
N MET A 1 3.63 1.49 14.93
CA MET A 1 4.98 1.03 14.54
C MET A 1 4.78 -0.01 13.46
N MET A 2 5.23 0.28 12.25
CA MET A 2 5.10 -0.61 11.09
C MET A 2 5.78 -1.96 11.31
N LYS A 3 5.07 -3.05 11.03
CA LYS A 3 5.61 -4.41 10.91
C LYS A 3 5.54 -4.89 9.48
N ARG A 4 6.49 -5.78 9.14
CA ARG A 4 6.51 -6.46 7.85
C ARG A 4 5.31 -7.40 7.73
N ALA A 5 4.66 -7.37 6.56
CA ALA A 5 3.65 -8.34 6.22
C ALA A 5 4.26 -9.74 6.09
N MET A 6 3.62 -10.72 6.74
CA MET A 6 3.99 -12.13 6.65
C MET A 6 3.20 -12.86 5.57
N TYR A 7 2.01 -12.36 5.22
CA TYR A 7 1.09 -13.03 4.31
C TYR A 7 0.41 -12.06 3.35
N GLY A 8 0.17 -12.50 2.11
CA GLY A 8 -0.72 -11.83 1.16
C GLY A 8 -0.19 -10.51 0.59
N ALA A 9 1.10 -10.22 0.71
CA ALA A 9 1.73 -9.13 -0.03
C ALA A 9 1.93 -9.56 -1.49
N GLY A 10 1.62 -8.69 -2.45
CA GLY A 10 1.73 -9.05 -3.87
C GLY A 10 1.06 -8.06 -4.80
N ILE A 11 1.25 -8.25 -6.11
CA ILE A 11 0.53 -7.51 -7.15
C ILE A 11 -0.92 -8.01 -7.19
N ILE A 12 -1.84 -7.07 -7.33
CA ILE A 12 -3.24 -7.32 -7.59
C ILE A 12 -3.45 -7.12 -9.08
N GLY A 13 -3.80 -8.20 -9.77
CA GLY A 13 -4.12 -8.18 -11.19
C GLY A 13 -5.56 -8.61 -11.46
N LYS A 14 -6.16 -8.06 -12.51
CA LYS A 14 -7.43 -8.55 -13.06
C LYS A 14 -7.39 -8.45 -14.59
N ASP A 15 -7.80 -9.51 -15.27
CA ASP A 15 -7.88 -9.59 -16.73
C ASP A 15 -6.54 -9.22 -17.44
N GLY A 16 -5.42 -9.67 -16.86
CA GLY A 16 -4.08 -9.41 -17.38
C GLY A 16 -3.51 -8.01 -17.10
N ASN A 17 -4.25 -7.16 -16.38
CA ASN A 17 -3.80 -5.82 -16.00
C ASN A 17 -3.46 -5.76 -14.51
N ASP A 18 -2.29 -5.19 -14.19
CA ASP A 18 -1.90 -4.88 -12.82
C ASP A 18 -2.65 -3.64 -12.34
N ILE A 19 -3.57 -3.86 -11.40
CA ILE A 19 -4.47 -2.84 -10.86
C ILE A 19 -4.00 -2.33 -9.49
N GLY A 20 -3.08 -3.03 -8.83
CA GLY A 20 -2.45 -2.49 -7.63
C GLY A 20 -1.51 -3.42 -6.87
N ILE A 21 -1.26 -3.09 -5.60
CA ILE A 21 -0.41 -3.85 -4.68
C ILE A 21 -1.19 -4.09 -3.38
N SER A 22 -1.29 -5.36 -2.99
CA SER A 22 -1.69 -5.75 -1.65
C SER A 22 -0.51 -5.55 -0.72
N LEU A 23 -0.72 -4.81 0.38
CA LEU A 23 0.32 -4.60 1.40
C LEU A 23 0.42 -5.77 2.38
N GLY A 24 -0.40 -6.81 2.22
CA GLY A 24 -0.37 -8.00 3.06
C GLY A 24 -0.69 -7.71 4.53
N TRP A 25 -0.41 -8.68 5.39
CA TRP A 25 -0.70 -8.59 6.82
C TRP A 25 0.22 -9.46 7.69
N SER A 26 0.29 -9.13 8.98
CA SER A 26 0.94 -9.91 10.05
C SER A 26 -0.06 -10.24 11.18
N PRO A 27 0.04 -11.34 11.95
CA PRO A 27 -0.97 -11.70 12.96
C PRO A 27 -1.13 -10.75 14.17
N CYS A 28 -0.43 -9.61 14.23
CA CYS A 28 -0.46 -8.69 15.37
C CYS A 28 -1.08 -7.32 15.02
N SER A 29 -1.93 -6.82 15.92
CA SER A 29 -2.34 -5.43 16.25
C SER A 29 -2.70 -4.45 15.13
N GLU A 30 -2.01 -4.38 13.99
CA GLU A 30 -2.27 -3.47 12.86
C GLU A 30 -3.69 -3.66 12.27
N HIS A 31 -4.34 -4.79 12.58
CA HIS A 31 -5.72 -5.11 12.22
C HIS A 31 -6.79 -4.44 13.09
N GLU A 32 -6.40 -3.93 14.26
CA GLU A 32 -7.34 -3.41 15.27
C GLU A 32 -7.48 -1.90 15.22
N TRP A 33 -6.47 -1.19 14.68
CA TRP A 33 -6.39 0.28 14.73
C TRP A 33 -6.75 0.97 13.41
N GLY A 34 -6.98 0.20 12.34
CA GLY A 34 -7.36 0.70 11.02
C GLY A 34 -6.28 1.54 10.34
N ILE A 35 -6.69 2.32 9.34
CA ILE A 35 -5.82 3.15 8.48
C ILE A 35 -6.17 4.65 8.56
N ASP A 36 -6.73 5.10 9.68
CA ASP A 36 -7.24 6.48 9.77
C ASP A 36 -6.15 7.54 9.56
N GLY A 37 -4.91 7.26 10.00
CA GLY A 37 -3.79 8.16 9.81
C GLY A 37 -3.44 8.29 8.32
N LEU A 38 -3.38 7.17 7.60
CA LEU A 38 -3.23 7.15 6.15
C LEU A 38 -4.40 7.88 5.47
N ARG A 39 -5.65 7.63 5.89
CA ARG A 39 -6.81 8.30 5.30
C ARG A 39 -6.74 9.81 5.48
N HIS A 40 -6.45 10.27 6.69
CA HIS A 40 -6.32 11.69 7.00
C HIS A 40 -5.22 12.37 6.16
N ASP A 41 -4.00 11.80 6.16
CA ASP A 41 -2.85 12.44 5.53
C ASP A 41 -2.94 12.45 3.99
N PHE A 42 -3.62 11.47 3.40
CA PHE A 42 -3.91 11.42 1.95
C PHE A 42 -5.25 12.08 1.56
N GLY A 43 -5.99 12.67 2.51
CA GLY A 43 -7.26 13.36 2.27
C GLY A 43 -8.43 12.45 1.84
N ILE A 44 -8.42 11.19 2.28
CA ILE A 44 -9.49 10.22 2.03
C ILE A 44 -10.62 10.44 3.03
N GLY A 45 -11.85 10.58 2.52
CA GLY A 45 -13.04 10.90 3.32
C GLY A 45 -13.58 12.31 3.07
N ASP A 46 -12.81 13.17 2.40
CA ASP A 46 -13.25 14.50 1.98
C ASP A 46 -14.17 14.45 0.74
N SER A 47 -14.23 13.31 0.05
CA SER A 47 -15.00 13.16 -1.19
C SER A 47 -16.43 12.67 -0.93
N THR A 48 -17.38 13.22 -1.69
CA THR A 48 -18.80 12.82 -1.66
C THR A 48 -19.09 11.55 -2.49
N GLY A 49 -18.05 10.79 -2.85
CA GLY A 49 -18.14 9.61 -3.71
C GLY A 49 -18.63 8.36 -2.98
N TYR A 50 -18.77 7.26 -3.73
CA TYR A 50 -19.14 5.93 -3.22
C TYR A 50 -18.15 4.88 -3.75
N GLY A 51 -18.13 3.69 -3.13
CA GLY A 51 -17.19 2.63 -3.53
C GLY A 51 -15.72 3.09 -3.51
N TYR A 52 -14.97 2.79 -4.58
CA TYR A 52 -13.56 3.17 -4.67
C TYR A 52 -13.32 4.68 -4.83
N SER A 53 -14.25 5.46 -5.38
CA SER A 53 -14.05 6.91 -5.51
C SER A 53 -14.04 7.61 -4.15
N SER A 54 -14.79 7.09 -3.17
CA SER A 54 -14.74 7.56 -1.77
C SER A 54 -13.40 7.30 -1.06
N ARG A 55 -12.54 6.45 -1.66
CA ARG A 55 -11.26 6.00 -1.11
C ARG A 55 -10.05 6.51 -1.90
N LYS A 56 -10.31 7.33 -2.91
CA LYS A 56 -9.30 7.95 -3.76
C LYS A 56 -8.60 9.06 -2.97
N ILE A 57 -7.28 9.14 -3.10
CA ILE A 57 -6.50 10.20 -2.45
C ILE A 57 -6.91 11.56 -3.03
N THR A 58 -6.86 12.60 -2.20
CA THR A 58 -7.10 13.99 -2.64
C THR A 58 -5.93 14.91 -2.28
N ARG A 59 -4.96 14.39 -1.53
CA ARG A 59 -3.75 15.09 -1.12
C ARG A 59 -2.54 14.18 -1.26
N LEU A 60 -1.39 14.79 -1.54
CA LEU A 60 -0.11 14.10 -1.61
C LEU A 60 0.79 14.61 -0.47
N PRO A 61 1.09 13.78 0.54
CA PRO A 61 1.92 14.22 1.65
C PRO A 61 3.39 14.33 1.20
N SER A 62 4.10 15.37 1.64
CA SER A 62 5.45 15.72 1.16
C SER A 62 6.54 14.70 1.55
N ASN A 63 6.24 13.78 2.46
CA ASN A 63 7.11 12.71 2.94
C ASN A 63 6.85 11.36 2.26
N LEU A 64 6.00 11.30 1.23
CA LEU A 64 5.93 10.15 0.33
C LEU A 64 7.15 10.16 -0.60
N GLN A 65 7.86 9.04 -0.67
CA GLN A 65 9.08 8.90 -1.44
C GLN A 65 8.99 7.67 -2.34
N PHE A 66 9.45 7.84 -3.58
CA PHE A 66 9.72 6.76 -4.52
C PHE A 66 11.20 6.76 -4.85
N GLY A 67 11.75 5.60 -5.19
CA GLY A 67 13.12 5.56 -5.66
C GLY A 67 13.65 4.19 -5.97
N LYS A 68 14.92 4.18 -6.36
CA LYS A 68 15.70 2.99 -6.69
C LYS A 68 16.95 2.94 -5.82
N ARG A 69 17.36 1.74 -5.41
CA ARG A 69 18.63 1.52 -4.69
C ARG A 69 19.19 0.16 -5.06
N GLY A 70 20.34 0.16 -5.75
CA GLY A 70 20.88 -1.07 -6.34
C GLY A 70 19.87 -1.69 -7.31
N SER A 71 19.60 -3.00 -7.16
CA SER A 71 18.57 -3.71 -7.91
C SER A 71 17.15 -3.57 -7.31
N GLY A 72 16.98 -2.75 -6.26
CA GLY A 72 15.71 -2.55 -5.58
C GLY A 72 14.97 -1.28 -6.03
N VAL A 73 13.64 -1.31 -5.91
CA VAL A 73 12.70 -0.20 -6.09
C VAL A 73 11.87 -0.07 -4.81
N TYR A 74 11.47 1.14 -4.43
CA TYR A 74 10.68 1.36 -3.21
C TYR A 74 9.63 2.46 -3.35
N ALA A 75 8.60 2.35 -2.51
CA ALA A 75 7.66 3.41 -2.19
C ALA A 75 7.48 3.46 -0.67
N ILE A 76 7.73 4.61 -0.05
CA ILE A 76 7.78 4.77 1.40
C ILE A 76 7.01 6.01 1.79
N TYR A 77 6.16 5.89 2.81
CA TYR A 77 5.54 7.02 3.46
C TYR A 77 5.45 6.78 4.97
N GLY A 78 5.79 7.82 5.73
CA GLY A 78 5.60 7.84 7.18
C GLY A 78 6.21 9.07 7.83
N GLN A 79 5.68 9.45 8.99
CA GLN A 79 6.17 10.61 9.71
C GLN A 79 7.54 10.29 10.32
N SER A 80 8.58 11.03 9.90
CA SER A 80 9.95 10.93 10.43
C SER A 80 10.69 9.61 10.15
N ILE A 81 10.45 8.96 8.99
CA ILE A 81 11.06 7.66 8.72
C ILE A 81 12.20 7.76 7.70
N ASN A 82 13.41 7.45 8.16
CA ASN A 82 14.57 7.25 7.30
C ASN A 82 14.37 5.95 6.47
N PRO A 83 14.51 5.97 5.13
CA PRO A 83 14.42 4.77 4.29
C PRO A 83 15.32 3.61 4.74
N ASP A 84 16.49 3.91 5.33
CA ASP A 84 17.39 2.90 5.91
C ASP A 84 16.71 2.14 7.08
N GLU A 85 15.94 2.81 7.93
CA GLU A 85 15.26 2.16 9.06
C GLU A 85 14.17 1.20 8.59
N ILE A 86 13.45 1.54 7.52
CA ILE A 86 12.39 0.67 6.97
C ILE A 86 13.00 -0.57 6.37
N LEU A 87 14.05 -0.42 5.57
CA LEU A 87 14.75 -1.57 5.02
C LEU A 87 15.29 -2.45 6.15
N ALA A 88 15.89 -1.86 7.18
CA ALA A 88 16.41 -2.60 8.32
C ALA A 88 15.30 -3.42 9.00
N ARG A 89 14.13 -2.82 9.23
CA ARG A 89 12.95 -3.49 9.79
C ARG A 89 12.37 -4.54 8.85
N ALA A 90 12.30 -4.28 7.54
CA ALA A 90 11.80 -5.24 6.54
C ALA A 90 12.67 -6.50 6.49
N TYR A 91 13.98 -6.37 6.73
CA TYR A 91 14.89 -7.51 6.83
C TYR A 91 15.05 -8.05 8.26
N ASN A 92 14.34 -7.50 9.25
CA ASN A 92 14.47 -7.82 10.67
C ASN A 92 15.92 -7.72 11.18
N MET A 93 16.62 -6.65 10.77
CA MET A 93 18.02 -6.37 11.06
C MET A 93 18.17 -4.99 11.69
N THR A 94 19.30 -4.74 12.37
CA THR A 94 19.66 -3.38 12.82
C THR A 94 20.04 -2.51 11.62
N GLU A 95 19.93 -1.19 11.72
CA GLU A 95 20.34 -0.26 10.65
C GLU A 95 21.82 -0.44 10.28
N GLN A 96 22.67 -0.68 11.27
CA GLN A 96 24.09 -0.95 11.05
C GLN A 96 24.31 -2.27 10.30
N ASN A 97 23.59 -3.33 10.65
CA ASN A 97 23.67 -4.62 9.94
C ASN A 97 23.10 -4.53 8.53
N LEU A 98 22.04 -3.75 8.33
CA LEU A 98 21.53 -3.45 7.00
C LEU A 98 22.58 -2.68 6.19
N ARG A 99 23.19 -1.62 6.74
CA ARG A 99 24.23 -0.85 6.06
C ARG A 99 25.43 -1.71 5.69
N GLN A 100 25.90 -2.56 6.60
CA GLN A 100 26.99 -3.51 6.33
C GLN A 100 26.59 -4.54 5.27
N MET A 101 25.36 -5.05 5.32
CA MET A 101 24.82 -5.94 4.29
C MET A 101 24.71 -5.24 2.94
N LEU A 102 24.26 -3.99 2.89
CA LEU A 102 24.14 -3.20 1.66
C LEU A 102 25.52 -2.83 1.10
N ILE A 103 26.49 -2.48 1.94
CA ILE A 103 27.88 -2.22 1.55
C ILE A 103 28.51 -3.52 1.02
N GLY A 104 28.39 -4.63 1.75
CA GLY A 104 28.87 -5.94 1.30
C GLY A 104 28.24 -6.39 -0.02
N ARG A 105 26.93 -6.20 -0.19
CA ARG A 105 26.20 -6.54 -1.43
C ARG A 105 26.49 -5.59 -2.59
N ALA A 106 26.77 -4.31 -2.33
CA ALA A 106 27.22 -3.35 -3.34
C ALA A 106 28.64 -3.67 -3.83
N LEU A 107 29.48 -4.24 -2.96
CA LEU A 107 30.83 -4.72 -3.31
C LEU A 107 30.80 -6.09 -4.02
N GLU A 108 29.81 -6.95 -3.72
CA GLU A 108 29.73 -8.32 -4.28
C GLU A 108 28.76 -8.49 -5.46
N GLY A 109 28.01 -7.45 -5.86
CA GLY A 109 27.12 -7.48 -7.03
C GLY A 109 25.97 -8.49 -6.96
N LYS A 110 25.72 -9.12 -5.80
CA LYS A 110 24.71 -10.18 -5.62
C LYS A 110 23.66 -9.77 -4.60
N LEU A 111 22.46 -9.50 -5.09
CA LEU A 111 21.24 -9.36 -4.30
C LEU A 111 20.28 -10.48 -4.72
N GLU A 112 20.43 -11.66 -4.12
CA GLU A 112 19.38 -12.68 -4.12
C GLU A 112 18.60 -12.57 -2.81
N ILE A 113 17.30 -12.27 -2.91
CA ILE A 113 16.36 -12.20 -1.80
C ILE A 113 15.46 -13.44 -1.90
N THR A 114 15.56 -14.32 -0.90
CA THR A 114 14.65 -15.46 -0.70
C THR A 114 13.64 -15.13 0.39
N ASP A 115 12.44 -14.71 -0.01
CA ASP A 115 11.19 -15.44 0.28
C ASP A 115 10.12 -15.01 -0.75
N SER A 116 9.63 -16.06 -1.43
CA SER A 116 8.63 -16.28 -2.48
C SER A 116 8.25 -15.27 -3.59
N SER A 117 8.58 -13.98 -3.58
CA SER A 117 8.31 -13.14 -4.79
C SER A 117 9.18 -11.91 -5.00
N GLY A 118 10.13 -11.60 -4.11
CA GLY A 118 10.97 -10.41 -4.26
C GLY A 118 10.27 -9.08 -3.92
N LEU A 119 9.07 -9.14 -3.34
CA LEU A 119 8.32 -8.01 -2.78
C LEU A 119 8.25 -8.10 -1.25
N ALA A 120 8.57 -7.01 -0.57
CA ALA A 120 8.40 -6.84 0.87
C ALA A 120 7.55 -5.60 1.14
N THR A 121 6.56 -5.74 2.02
CA THR A 121 5.68 -4.65 2.44
C THR A 121 5.63 -4.56 3.95
N ALA A 122 5.45 -3.36 4.49
CA ALA A 122 5.21 -3.10 5.90
C ALA A 122 4.25 -1.91 6.03
N TRP A 123 3.39 -1.89 7.05
CA TRP A 123 2.50 -0.75 7.26
C TRP A 123 2.01 -0.68 8.71
N ASP A 124 1.52 0.49 9.11
CA ASP A 124 0.73 0.71 10.33
C ASP A 124 -0.38 1.72 10.07
N ARG A 125 -1.01 2.24 11.13
CA ARG A 125 -2.13 3.19 11.05
C ARG A 125 -1.85 4.42 10.18
N SER A 126 -0.60 4.86 10.09
CA SER A 126 -0.19 6.15 9.51
C SER A 126 1.02 6.07 8.60
N SER A 127 1.46 4.87 8.19
CA SER A 127 2.69 4.71 7.42
C SER A 127 2.67 3.41 6.62
N PHE A 128 3.39 3.39 5.50
CA PHE A 128 3.66 2.17 4.73
C PHE A 128 5.04 2.19 4.09
N GLY A 129 5.56 1.01 3.81
CA GLY A 129 6.76 0.77 3.03
C GLY A 129 6.54 -0.38 2.07
N ILE A 130 6.99 -0.19 0.83
CA ILE A 130 7.03 -1.20 -0.23
C ILE A 130 8.47 -1.23 -0.73
N HIS A 131 9.03 -2.43 -0.85
CA HIS A 131 10.32 -2.67 -1.46
C HIS A 131 10.22 -3.88 -2.37
N GLY A 132 10.68 -3.75 -3.61
CA GLY A 132 10.65 -4.82 -4.61
C GLY A 132 11.94 -4.89 -5.41
N ARG A 133 12.17 -5.99 -6.13
CA ARG A 133 13.20 -6.05 -7.18
C ARG A 133 12.78 -5.22 -8.39
N ALA A 134 13.67 -4.37 -8.89
CA ALA A 134 13.40 -3.49 -10.01
C ALA A 134 12.99 -4.25 -11.28
N GLU A 135 13.61 -5.40 -11.53
CA GLU A 135 13.30 -6.26 -12.68
C GLU A 135 11.89 -6.85 -12.65
N GLN A 136 11.25 -6.92 -11.46
CA GLN A 136 9.92 -7.52 -11.27
C GLN A 136 8.85 -6.48 -10.98
N PHE A 137 9.18 -5.42 -10.22
CA PHE A 137 8.21 -4.45 -9.69
C PHE A 137 8.47 -3.02 -10.14
N GLY A 138 9.52 -2.77 -10.94
CA GLY A 138 9.89 -1.43 -11.38
C GLY A 138 8.75 -0.74 -12.12
N ASP A 139 8.14 -1.40 -13.10
CA ASP A 139 7.07 -0.82 -13.90
C ASP A 139 5.81 -0.55 -13.07
N VAL A 140 5.47 -1.46 -12.15
CA VAL A 140 4.34 -1.28 -11.23
C VAL A 140 4.58 -0.11 -10.29
N LEU A 141 5.78 0.04 -9.72
CA LEU A 141 6.08 1.15 -8.82
C LEU A 141 6.21 2.50 -9.53
N ASN A 142 6.71 2.54 -10.78
CA ASN A 142 6.67 3.74 -11.60
C ASN A 142 5.22 4.14 -11.91
N ALA A 143 4.36 3.17 -12.23
CA ALA A 143 2.94 3.41 -12.46
C ALA A 143 2.24 3.94 -11.19
N PHE A 144 2.65 3.47 -10.01
CA PHE A 144 2.17 4.02 -8.75
C PHE A 144 2.65 5.45 -8.53
N GLU A 145 3.93 5.75 -8.74
CA GLU A 145 4.45 7.11 -8.64
C GLU A 145 3.63 8.08 -9.50
N GLU A 146 3.40 7.74 -10.78
CA GLU A 146 2.55 8.51 -11.67
C GLU A 146 1.10 8.61 -11.17
N ALA A 147 0.51 7.50 -10.69
CA ALA A 147 -0.84 7.51 -10.16
C ALA A 147 -0.96 8.40 -8.92
N PHE A 148 0.01 8.40 -8.02
CA PHE A 148 0.03 9.26 -6.84
C PHE A 148 0.08 10.75 -7.22
N LEU A 149 0.92 11.09 -8.19
CA LEU A 149 1.03 12.46 -8.72
C LEU A 149 -0.26 12.95 -9.39
N ASN A 150 -1.02 12.04 -10.00
CA ASN A 150 -2.31 12.31 -10.63
C ASN A 150 -3.52 12.13 -9.69
N TYR A 151 -3.27 11.95 -8.39
CA TYR A 151 -4.27 11.62 -7.38
C TYR A 151 -5.09 10.35 -7.69
N ASP A 152 -4.64 9.51 -8.61
CA ASP A 152 -5.34 8.33 -9.13
C ASP A 152 -5.19 7.07 -8.27
N VAL A 153 -4.70 7.22 -7.03
CA VAL A 153 -4.54 6.10 -6.11
C VAL A 153 -5.74 5.96 -5.19
N VAL A 154 -6.12 4.71 -4.94
CA VAL A 154 -7.07 4.31 -3.91
C VAL A 154 -6.33 3.55 -2.82
N ILE A 155 -6.48 4.00 -1.58
CA ILE A 155 -6.02 3.26 -0.41
C ILE A 155 -7.24 2.52 0.15
N SER A 156 -7.30 1.21 -0.10
CA SER A 156 -8.45 0.39 0.31
C SER A 156 -8.11 -0.48 1.51
N GLY A 157 -8.95 -0.44 2.54
CA GLY A 157 -8.98 -1.42 3.61
C GLY A 157 -9.85 -2.64 3.28
N PRO A 158 -10.11 -3.52 4.27
CA PRO A 158 -10.87 -4.77 4.11
C PRO A 158 -12.31 -4.56 3.59
N GLU A 159 -12.84 -3.35 3.67
CA GLU A 159 -14.11 -2.94 3.07
C GLU A 159 -14.10 -2.88 1.52
N GLY A 160 -12.94 -3.02 0.87
CA GLY A 160 -12.81 -3.15 -0.58
C GLY A 160 -12.66 -4.59 -0.99
N GLN A 161 -13.72 -5.17 -1.53
CA GLN A 161 -13.83 -6.61 -1.85
C GLN A 161 -12.73 -7.21 -2.74
N LEU A 162 -11.85 -6.39 -3.33
CA LEU A 162 -10.68 -6.85 -4.10
C LEU A 162 -9.49 -7.23 -3.21
N ILE A 163 -9.45 -6.78 -1.95
CA ILE A 163 -8.29 -6.91 -1.09
C ILE A 163 -8.75 -7.38 0.29
N ASN A 164 -8.14 -8.45 0.80
CA ASN A 164 -8.51 -8.99 2.10
C ASN A 164 -8.09 -8.10 3.29
N ARG A 165 -7.35 -7.00 3.07
CA ARG A 165 -6.87 -6.05 4.10
C ARG A 165 -6.51 -4.70 3.45
N LEU A 166 -5.29 -4.23 3.61
CA LEU A 166 -4.81 -2.99 3.05
C LEU A 166 -4.18 -3.22 1.67
N GLY A 167 -4.54 -2.38 0.71
CA GLY A 167 -3.80 -2.28 -0.52
C GLY A 167 -3.95 -0.94 -1.21
N LEU A 168 -3.00 -0.70 -2.11
CA LEU A 168 -2.95 0.45 -2.99
C LEU A 168 -3.46 -0.01 -4.35
N LEU A 169 -4.41 0.72 -4.93
CA LEU A 169 -4.95 0.45 -6.27
C LEU A 169 -4.82 1.70 -7.14
N ILE A 170 -4.63 1.51 -8.44
CA ILE A 170 -4.71 2.59 -9.44
C ILE A 170 -6.15 2.66 -9.93
N TYR A 171 -6.88 3.71 -9.56
CA TYR A 171 -8.33 3.83 -9.76
C TYR A 171 -8.74 3.70 -11.23
N SER A 172 -7.99 4.32 -12.15
CA SER A 172 -8.24 4.22 -13.59
C SER A 172 -8.05 2.81 -14.15
N ARG A 173 -7.28 1.95 -13.48
CA ARG A 173 -7.06 0.55 -13.87
C ARG A 173 -8.07 -0.42 -13.28
N ILE A 174 -8.91 0.02 -12.33
CA ILE A 174 -9.97 -0.83 -11.77
C ILE A 174 -11.07 -1.01 -12.83
N PRO A 175 -11.41 -2.25 -13.22
CA PRO A 175 -12.47 -2.51 -14.19
C PRO A 175 -13.80 -1.84 -13.82
N GLU A 176 -14.53 -1.33 -14.82
CA GLU A 176 -15.73 -0.52 -14.60
C GLU A 176 -16.84 -1.29 -13.89
N ASP A 177 -17.04 -2.57 -14.24
CA ASP A 177 -17.98 -3.48 -13.57
C ASP A 177 -17.68 -3.59 -12.07
N VAL A 178 -16.39 -3.66 -11.71
CA VAL A 178 -15.92 -3.75 -10.33
C VAL A 178 -16.14 -2.43 -9.59
N ARG A 179 -15.89 -1.28 -10.25
CA ARG A 179 -16.15 0.04 -9.66
C ARG A 179 -17.63 0.25 -9.39
N LYS A 180 -18.51 -0.07 -10.35
CA LYS A 180 -19.97 0.05 -10.21
C LYS A 180 -20.50 -0.84 -9.09
N LYS A 181 -20.08 -2.11 -9.06
CA LYS A 181 -20.47 -3.04 -7.99
C LYS A 181 -20.07 -2.51 -6.61
N ALA A 182 -18.83 -2.04 -6.46
CA ALA A 182 -18.34 -1.45 -5.21
C ALA A 182 -19.15 -0.22 -4.77
N GLU A 183 -19.52 0.64 -5.72
CA GLU A 183 -20.38 1.80 -5.48
C GLU A 183 -21.77 1.41 -4.98
N GLU A 184 -22.45 0.47 -5.65
CA GLU A 184 -23.78 0.00 -5.26
C GLU A 184 -23.79 -0.61 -3.85
N MET A 185 -22.78 -1.43 -3.52
CA MET A 185 -22.69 -2.05 -2.20
C MET A 185 -22.42 -1.01 -1.11
N HIS A 186 -21.60 0.01 -1.40
CA HIS A 186 -21.36 1.10 -0.46
C HIS A 186 -22.65 1.91 -0.21
N LYS A 187 -23.42 2.24 -1.27
CA LYS A 187 -24.72 2.92 -1.14
C LYS A 187 -25.69 2.14 -0.25
N LYS A 188 -25.86 0.84 -0.52
CA LYS A 188 -26.73 -0.05 0.28
C LYS A 188 -26.31 -0.13 1.74
N ALA A 189 -25.00 -0.17 2.02
CA ALA A 189 -24.50 -0.21 3.40
C ALA A 189 -24.82 1.09 4.16
N LEU A 190 -24.68 2.25 3.52
CA LEU A 190 -25.01 3.55 4.11
C LEU A 190 -26.51 3.70 4.37
N GLU A 191 -27.36 3.27 3.44
CA GLU A 191 -28.82 3.27 3.63
C GLU A 191 -29.23 2.41 4.82
N LYS A 192 -28.63 1.22 4.96
CA LYS A 192 -28.88 0.33 6.11
C LYS A 192 -28.45 0.94 7.44
N SER A 193 -27.29 1.61 7.47
CA SER A 193 -26.79 2.29 8.68
C SER A 193 -27.66 3.48 9.09
N LYS A 194 -28.16 4.25 8.12
CA LYS A 194 -29.11 5.36 8.38
C LYS A 194 -30.43 4.86 8.95
N LYS A 195 -30.96 3.74 8.44
CA LYS A 195 -32.19 3.15 8.95
C LYS A 195 -32.03 2.63 10.38
N ALA A 196 -30.90 2.00 10.68
CA ALA A 196 -30.61 1.50 12.03
C ALA A 196 -30.50 2.62 13.08
N SER A 197 -30.01 3.80 12.69
CA SER A 197 -29.87 4.98 13.56
C SER A 197 -31.13 5.84 13.68
N SER A 198 -32.14 5.62 12.83
CA SER A 198 -33.46 6.27 12.97
C SER A 198 -34.45 5.46 13.82
N ASP A 199 -34.10 4.21 14.15
CA ASP A 199 -34.91 3.29 14.95
C ASP A 199 -34.44 3.24 16.43
N GLU A 200 -33.42 4.02 16.81
CA GLU A 200 -32.92 4.26 18.18
C GLU A 200 -33.36 5.64 18.70
#